data_AF-A0A8T4ZD43-F1
#
_entry.id   AF-A0A8T4ZD43-F1
#
_cell.length_a   1.000
_cell.length_b   1.000
_cell.length_c   1.000
_cell.angle_alpha   90.00
_cell.angle_beta   90.00
_cell.angle_gamma   90.00
#
_symmetry.space_group_name_H-M   'P 1'
#
loop_
_entity.id
_entity.type
_entity.pdbx_description
1 polymer ?
#
loop_
_entity_poly.entity_id
_entity_poly.type
_entity_poly.pdbx_seq_one_letter_code
_entity_poly.pdbx_strand_id
1 'polypeptide(L)'
;VVMMGSFGSVFALAIVGMVIIISFGSLAKVITSYEIFISEARQDPCSKPSIISGYITNSTTCFVNITLNGSRSIPISKIQLTDVFVAYRSVEGTIFTRLEYGPGWSIIRILTGAHEGELVNPINLMKRTGLWDPGETLELKLFLPSPSVSSEWYFLIVLPDGGSCSWIFLNCITG
;
A
#
# COMPACT_ATOMS: atom_id res chain seq x y z
N VAL A 1 -14.83 54.56 -51.36
CA VAL A 1 -15.25 54.83 -49.96
C VAL A 1 -15.98 53.58 -49.47
N VAL A 2 -15.21 52.60 -49.01
CA VAL A 2 -15.10 52.16 -47.59
C VAL A 2 -16.44 51.65 -47.05
N MET A 3 -16.60 50.31 -46.98
CA MET A 3 -17.33 49.55 -45.93
C MET A 3 -17.42 48.04 -46.29
N MET A 4 -16.28 47.36 -46.47
CA MET A 4 -16.25 45.89 -46.58
C MET A 4 -15.19 45.21 -45.68
N GLY A 5 -14.39 45.99 -44.92
CA GLY A 5 -13.33 45.46 -44.04
C GLY A 5 -13.74 45.17 -42.60
N SER A 6 -14.99 45.44 -42.20
CA SER A 6 -15.40 45.41 -40.79
C SER A 6 -15.96 44.05 -40.30
N PHE A 7 -16.43 43.17 -41.19
CA PHE A 7 -17.03 41.90 -40.77
C PHE A 7 -15.99 40.80 -40.51
N GLY A 8 -14.90 40.78 -41.28
CA GLY A 8 -13.84 39.79 -41.13
C GLY A 8 -13.07 39.91 -39.81
N SER A 9 -12.84 41.14 -39.33
CA SER A 9 -12.12 41.38 -38.07
C SER A 9 -12.94 40.96 -36.84
N VAL A 10 -14.25 41.20 -36.85
CA VAL A 10 -15.16 40.78 -35.77
C VAL A 10 -15.25 39.25 -35.70
N PHE A 11 -15.34 38.58 -36.85
CA PHE A 11 -15.37 37.13 -36.91
C PHE A 11 -14.04 36.50 -36.44
N ALA A 12 -12.90 37.07 -36.84
CA ALA A 12 -11.60 36.61 -36.38
C ALA A 12 -11.42 36.78 -34.86
N LEU A 13 -11.86 37.91 -34.29
CA LEU A 13 -11.84 38.14 -32.84
C LEU A 13 -12.70 37.13 -32.08
N ALA A 14 -13.87 36.77 -32.62
CA ALA A 14 -14.75 35.77 -32.03
C ALA A 14 -14.08 34.37 -31.98
N ILE A 15 -13.41 33.97 -33.06
CA ILE A 15 -12.67 32.69 -33.11
C ILE A 15 -11.51 32.69 -32.11
N VAL A 16 -10.71 33.76 -32.09
CA VAL A 16 -9.59 33.88 -31.15
C VAL A 16 -10.09 33.84 -29.70
N GLY A 17 -11.18 34.55 -29.40
CA GLY A 17 -11.82 34.49 -28.07
C GLY A 17 -12.28 33.09 -27.70
N MET A 18 -12.88 32.35 -28.64
CA MET A 18 -13.35 30.98 -28.40
C MET A 18 -12.18 30.01 -28.12
N VAL A 19 -11.09 30.12 -28.89
CA VAL A 19 -9.87 29.32 -28.68
C VAL A 19 -9.25 29.60 -27.31
N ILE A 20 -9.20 30.87 -26.92
CA ILE A 20 -8.70 31.27 -25.60
C ILE A 20 -9.56 30.65 -24.48
N ILE A 21 -10.90 30.77 -24.56
CA ILE A 21 -11.81 30.22 -23.54
C ILE A 21 -11.66 28.69 -23.42
N ILE A 22 -11.59 27.97 -24.55
CA ILE A 22 -11.39 26.51 -24.54
C ILE A 22 -10.06 26.13 -23.89
N SER A 23 -9.00 26.90 -24.17
CA SER A 23 -7.67 26.66 -23.62
C SER A 23 -7.61 26.90 -22.12
N PHE A 24 -8.25 27.97 -21.62
CA PHE A 24 -8.37 28.21 -20.19
C PHE A 24 -9.21 27.14 -19.48
N GLY A 25 -10.28 26.66 -20.13
CA GLY A 25 -11.10 25.57 -19.60
C GLY A 25 -10.35 24.24 -19.47
N SER A 26 -9.45 23.92 -20.41
CA SER A 26 -8.63 22.70 -20.32
C SER A 26 -7.55 22.82 -19.25
N LEU A 27 -6.89 23.97 -19.13
CA LEU A 27 -5.91 24.27 -18.08
C LEU A 27 -6.53 24.18 -16.69
N ALA A 28 -7.72 24.75 -16.49
CA ALA A 28 -8.44 24.67 -15.22
C ALA A 28 -8.70 23.21 -14.81
N LYS A 29 -9.15 22.36 -15.75
CA LYS A 29 -9.37 20.92 -15.49
C LYS A 29 -8.09 20.20 -15.07
N VAL A 30 -6.96 20.50 -15.71
CA VAL A 30 -5.67 19.90 -15.35
C VAL A 30 -5.27 20.30 -13.93
N ILE A 31 -5.38 21.58 -13.58
CA ILE A 31 -5.07 22.08 -12.23
C ILE A 31 -5.94 21.39 -11.18
N THR A 32 -7.26 21.33 -11.38
CA THR A 32 -8.16 20.69 -10.42
C THR A 32 -7.88 19.18 -10.29
N SER A 33 -7.59 18.50 -11.40
CA SER A 33 -7.24 17.07 -11.35
C SER A 33 -5.95 16.81 -10.57
N TYR A 34 -4.99 17.74 -10.67
CA TYR A 34 -3.72 17.66 -9.96
C TYR A 34 -3.91 17.92 -8.46
N GLU A 35 -4.73 18.89 -8.08
CA GLU A 35 -5.06 19.16 -6.68
C GLU A 35 -5.77 17.97 -6.02
N ILE A 36 -6.72 17.33 -6.72
CA ILE A 36 -7.39 16.12 -6.22
C ILE A 36 -6.37 15.01 -5.99
N PHE A 37 -5.49 14.75 -6.95
CA PHE A 37 -4.45 13.74 -6.83
C PHE A 37 -3.49 14.01 -5.66
N ILE A 38 -3.04 15.26 -5.49
CA ILE A 38 -2.19 15.63 -4.35
C ILE A 38 -2.95 15.50 -3.03
N SER A 39 -4.24 15.85 -3.00
CA SER A 39 -5.04 15.74 -1.78
C SER A 39 -5.23 14.28 -1.35
N GLU A 40 -5.39 13.36 -2.30
CA GLU A 40 -5.41 11.92 -2.05
C GLU A 40 -4.02 11.42 -1.60
N ALA A 41 -2.94 11.89 -2.22
CA ALA A 41 -1.57 11.51 -1.84
C ALA A 41 -1.11 12.10 -0.50
N ARG A 42 -1.70 13.22 -0.04
CA ARG A 42 -1.43 13.88 1.25
C ARG A 42 -2.31 13.40 2.39
N GLN A 43 -3.29 12.53 2.13
CA GLN A 43 -4.04 11.94 3.24
C GLN A 43 -3.07 11.11 4.08
N ASP A 44 -2.88 11.51 5.33
CA ASP A 44 -2.26 10.65 6.33
C ASP A 44 -2.96 9.29 6.26
N PRO A 45 -2.22 8.18 6.09
CA PRO A 45 -2.85 6.89 5.96
C PRO A 45 -3.68 6.61 7.21
N CYS A 46 -4.98 6.40 7.02
CA CYS A 46 -5.90 6.10 8.11
C CYS A 46 -5.52 4.79 8.80
N SER A 47 -4.88 3.88 8.06
CA SER A 47 -4.31 2.64 8.57
C SER A 47 -2.90 2.87 9.09
N LYS A 48 -2.68 2.50 10.35
CA LYS A 48 -1.37 2.56 11.00
C LYS A 48 -0.97 1.15 11.42
N PRO A 49 -0.34 0.36 10.52
CA PRO A 49 0.16 -0.94 10.90
C PRO A 49 1.32 -0.78 11.88
N SER A 50 1.44 -1.71 12.83
CA SER A 50 2.57 -1.81 13.74
C SER A 50 3.05 -3.25 13.82
N ILE A 51 4.35 -3.45 13.77
CA ILE A 51 4.95 -4.78 13.92
C ILE A 51 5.11 -5.06 15.41
N ILE A 52 4.53 -6.18 15.88
CA ILE A 52 4.71 -6.64 17.26
C ILE A 52 5.98 -7.48 17.36
N SER A 53 6.08 -8.49 16.49
CA SER A 53 7.12 -9.51 16.58
C SER A 53 7.33 -10.16 15.22
N GLY A 54 8.48 -10.82 15.07
CA GLY A 54 8.77 -11.64 13.91
C GLY A 54 9.89 -12.60 14.25
N TYR A 55 9.87 -13.76 13.61
CA TYR A 55 10.84 -14.81 13.85
C TYR A 55 11.07 -15.65 12.60
N ILE A 56 12.27 -16.22 12.51
CA ILE A 56 12.63 -17.17 11.46
C ILE A 56 12.44 -18.57 12.03
N THR A 57 11.63 -19.41 11.38
CA THR A 57 11.49 -20.82 11.79
C THR A 57 12.51 -21.69 11.08
N ASN A 58 12.66 -21.51 9.77
CA ASN A 58 13.62 -22.20 8.92
C ASN A 58 14.35 -21.17 8.06
N SER A 59 15.46 -21.54 7.41
CA SER A 59 16.21 -20.63 6.54
C SER A 59 15.39 -19.99 5.42
N THR A 60 14.25 -20.55 5.03
CA THR A 60 13.38 -20.02 3.96
C THR A 60 12.02 -19.51 4.45
N THR A 61 11.71 -19.61 5.75
CA THR A 61 10.38 -19.28 6.26
C THR A 61 10.44 -18.39 7.48
N CYS A 62 9.80 -17.23 7.37
CA CYS A 62 9.70 -16.23 8.42
C CYS A 62 8.24 -15.96 8.77
N PHE A 63 8.00 -15.51 9.98
CA PHE A 63 6.69 -15.11 10.46
C PHE A 63 6.76 -13.68 10.99
N VAL A 64 5.71 -12.90 10.75
CA VAL A 64 5.58 -11.52 11.25
C VAL A 64 4.17 -11.31 11.78
N ASN A 65 4.07 -10.77 12.99
CA ASN A 65 2.83 -10.34 13.58
C ASN A 65 2.67 -8.82 13.40
N ILE A 66 1.58 -8.44 12.73
CA ILE A 66 1.29 -7.05 12.40
C ILE A 66 -0.10 -6.69 12.91
N THR A 67 -0.18 -5.66 13.73
CA THR A 67 -1.42 -5.14 14.28
C THR A 67 -1.84 -3.87 13.57
N LEU A 68 -3.13 -3.73 13.32
CA LEU A 68 -3.69 -2.50 12.79
C LEU A 68 -4.06 -1.56 13.94
N ASN A 69 -3.26 -0.53 14.18
CA ASN A 69 -3.57 0.49 15.20
C ASN A 69 -4.26 1.73 14.62
N GLY A 70 -4.63 1.68 13.33
CA GLY A 70 -5.37 2.76 12.66
C GLY A 70 -6.83 2.82 13.10
N SER A 71 -7.60 3.75 12.54
CA SER A 71 -9.04 3.88 12.83
C SER A 71 -9.93 3.29 11.72
N ARG A 72 -9.33 2.73 10.68
CA ARG A 72 -10.03 2.26 9.48
C ARG A 72 -9.71 0.79 9.23
N SER A 73 -10.75 0.01 8.99
CA SER A 73 -10.63 -1.39 8.61
C SER A 73 -10.21 -1.57 7.16
N ILE A 74 -9.46 -2.64 6.89
CA ILE A 74 -8.98 -2.98 5.56
C ILE A 74 -9.71 -4.21 5.03
N PRO A 75 -10.41 -4.12 3.89
CA PRO A 75 -11.04 -5.29 3.30
C PRO A 75 -9.99 -6.33 2.89
N ILE A 76 -10.21 -7.59 3.26
CA ILE A 76 -9.30 -8.69 2.88
C ILE A 76 -9.20 -8.87 1.37
N SER A 77 -10.25 -8.52 0.63
CA SER A 77 -10.22 -8.49 -0.84
C SER A 77 -9.16 -7.54 -1.40
N LYS A 78 -8.76 -6.51 -0.64
CA LYS A 78 -7.71 -5.56 -1.00
C LYS A 78 -6.34 -5.95 -0.46
N ILE A 79 -6.23 -6.92 0.45
CA ILE A 79 -4.94 -7.26 1.08
C ILE A 79 -3.90 -7.75 0.07
N GLN A 80 -4.34 -8.35 -1.03
CA GLN A 80 -3.49 -8.76 -2.15
C GLN A 80 -2.79 -7.60 -2.88
N LEU A 81 -3.26 -6.36 -2.67
CA LEU A 81 -2.64 -5.15 -3.22
C LEU A 81 -1.54 -4.58 -2.29
N THR A 82 -1.34 -5.21 -1.14
CA THR A 82 -0.29 -4.85 -0.17
C THR A 82 1.07 -5.25 -0.70
N ASP A 83 2.04 -4.36 -0.57
CA ASP A 83 3.42 -4.65 -0.90
C ASP A 83 4.19 -5.10 0.35
N VAL A 84 4.85 -6.25 0.24
CA VAL A 84 5.73 -6.77 1.29
C VAL A 84 7.14 -6.87 0.74
N PHE A 85 8.09 -6.28 1.45
CA PHE A 85 9.51 -6.32 1.12
C PHE A 85 10.29 -6.95 2.26
N VAL A 86 11.33 -7.70 1.88
CA VAL A 86 12.27 -8.30 2.82
C VAL A 86 13.70 -8.01 2.36
N ALA A 87 14.56 -7.71 3.33
CA ALA A 87 16.01 -7.66 3.13
C ALA A 87 16.68 -8.64 4.09
N TYR A 88 17.55 -9.52 3.59
CA TYR A 88 18.26 -10.49 4.42
C TYR A 88 19.57 -10.90 3.76
N ARG A 89 20.43 -11.59 4.51
CA ARG A 89 21.68 -12.14 3.98
C ARG A 89 21.49 -13.62 3.63
N SER A 90 21.76 -13.94 2.37
CA SER A 90 21.87 -15.29 1.80
C SER A 90 23.35 -15.66 1.62
N VAL A 91 23.62 -16.91 1.25
CA VAL A 91 24.96 -17.41 0.88
C VAL A 91 25.55 -16.62 -0.29
N GLU A 92 24.70 -16.11 -1.18
CA GLU A 92 25.09 -15.32 -2.37
C GLU A 92 25.30 -13.84 -2.07
N GLY A 93 24.97 -13.38 -0.86
CA GLY A 93 25.06 -11.97 -0.45
C GLY A 93 23.76 -11.42 0.11
N THR A 94 23.63 -10.09 0.13
CA THR A 94 22.42 -9.41 0.62
C THR A 94 21.35 -9.42 -0.46
N ILE A 95 20.18 -9.96 -0.14
CA ILE A 95 19.00 -9.98 -1.01
C ILE A 95 18.00 -8.95 -0.49
N PHE A 96 17.52 -8.08 -1.38
CA PHE A 96 16.36 -7.22 -1.16
C PHE A 96 15.32 -7.54 -2.22
N THR A 97 14.13 -7.97 -1.80
CA THR A 97 13.11 -8.42 -2.74
C THR A 97 11.69 -8.12 -2.26
N ARG A 98 10.78 -7.94 -3.23
CA ARG A 98 9.34 -7.85 -3.02
C ARG A 98 8.77 -9.26 -3.05
N LEU A 99 7.95 -9.59 -2.06
CA LEU A 99 7.24 -10.86 -1.98
C LEU A 99 5.83 -10.70 -2.55
N GLU A 100 5.45 -11.58 -3.46
CA GLU A 100 4.09 -11.61 -4.02
C GLU A 100 3.12 -12.31 -3.07
N TYR A 101 1.88 -11.81 -2.99
CA TYR A 101 0.83 -12.43 -2.19
C TYR A 101 0.46 -13.81 -2.75
N GLY A 102 0.51 -14.84 -1.89
CA GLY A 102 0.39 -16.25 -2.26
C GLY A 102 1.76 -16.95 -2.18
N PRO A 103 2.57 -16.93 -3.26
CA PRO A 103 3.82 -17.70 -3.32
C PRO A 103 4.94 -17.11 -2.45
N GLY A 104 4.97 -15.78 -2.26
CA GLY A 104 5.98 -15.10 -1.45
C GLY A 104 5.52 -14.84 -0.02
N TRP A 105 4.25 -14.49 0.19
CA TRP A 105 3.70 -14.34 1.53
C TRP A 105 2.20 -14.64 1.61
N SER A 106 1.73 -15.07 2.76
CA SER A 106 0.30 -15.30 3.01
C SER A 106 -0.08 -15.01 4.45
N ILE A 107 -1.36 -14.73 4.68
CA ILE A 107 -1.93 -14.66 6.02
C ILE A 107 -2.20 -16.08 6.48
N ILE A 108 -1.80 -16.44 7.69
CA ILE A 108 -2.04 -17.78 8.24
C ILE A 108 -3.06 -17.81 9.36
N ARG A 109 -3.10 -16.76 10.20
CA ARG A 109 -4.10 -16.60 11.25
C ARG A 109 -4.32 -15.13 11.57
N ILE A 110 -5.45 -14.87 12.23
CA ILE A 110 -5.80 -13.57 12.79
C ILE A 110 -6.01 -13.75 14.29
N LEU A 111 -5.52 -12.77 15.05
CA LEU A 111 -5.60 -12.72 16.49
C LEU A 111 -6.31 -11.42 16.90
N THR A 112 -7.32 -11.51 17.76
CA THR A 112 -7.95 -10.34 18.38
C THR A 112 -7.53 -10.30 19.84
N GLY A 113 -6.52 -9.48 20.15
CA GLY A 113 -5.86 -9.50 21.45
C GLY A 113 -5.10 -10.82 21.68
N ALA A 114 -5.46 -11.56 22.73
CA ALA A 114 -4.83 -12.84 23.10
C ALA A 114 -5.57 -14.08 22.55
N HIS A 115 -6.71 -13.89 21.87
CA HIS A 115 -7.54 -15.00 21.39
C HIS A 115 -7.39 -15.15 19.88
N GLU A 116 -7.38 -16.41 19.43
CA GLU A 116 -7.37 -16.72 18.00
C GLU A 116 -8.78 -16.57 17.41
N GLY A 117 -8.83 -15.92 16.24
CA GLY A 117 -10.06 -15.66 15.51
C GLY A 117 -10.69 -14.32 15.83
N GLU A 118 -11.59 -13.94 14.94
CA GLU A 118 -12.34 -12.69 14.98
C GLU A 118 -13.81 -12.99 15.32
N LEU A 119 -14.34 -12.26 16.31
CA LEU A 119 -15.69 -12.50 16.84
C LEU A 119 -16.80 -11.78 16.04
N VAL A 120 -16.47 -10.75 15.27
CA VAL A 120 -17.46 -9.82 14.70
C VAL A 120 -17.56 -9.93 13.17
N ASN A 121 -16.46 -9.91 12.40
CA ASN A 121 -16.48 -9.98 10.93
C ASN A 121 -15.55 -11.05 10.33
N PRO A 122 -15.69 -12.33 10.71
CA PRO A 122 -14.69 -13.36 10.53
C PRO A 122 -14.09 -13.37 9.13
N ILE A 123 -12.80 -13.05 9.07
CA ILE A 123 -12.01 -13.17 7.85
C ILE A 123 -12.04 -14.61 7.33
N ASN A 124 -12.52 -14.78 6.11
CA ASN A 124 -12.45 -16.04 5.39
C ASN A 124 -11.44 -15.91 4.27
N LEU A 125 -10.22 -16.40 4.49
CA LEU A 125 -9.12 -16.32 3.52
C LEU A 125 -9.43 -17.05 2.21
N MET A 126 -10.20 -18.15 2.27
CA MET A 126 -10.61 -18.92 1.09
C MET A 126 -11.60 -18.15 0.22
N LYS A 127 -12.56 -17.45 0.84
CA LYS A 127 -13.56 -16.63 0.16
C LYS A 127 -13.10 -15.19 -0.08
N ARG A 128 -11.97 -14.78 0.51
CA ARG A 128 -11.43 -13.41 0.54
C ARG A 128 -12.45 -12.38 1.02
N THR A 129 -13.25 -12.77 2.02
CA THR A 129 -14.26 -11.92 2.65
C THR A 129 -13.84 -11.58 4.07
N GLY A 130 -14.45 -10.54 4.64
CA GLY A 130 -14.12 -10.02 5.97
C GLY A 130 -13.29 -8.75 5.89
N LEU A 131 -13.03 -8.18 7.07
CA LEU A 131 -12.29 -6.95 7.26
C LEU A 131 -11.17 -7.24 8.25
N TRP A 132 -10.00 -6.66 8.01
CA TRP A 132 -8.99 -6.55 9.05
C TRP A 132 -9.30 -5.28 9.85
N ASP A 133 -9.81 -5.45 11.06
CA ASP A 133 -10.31 -4.37 11.90
C ASP A 133 -9.21 -3.80 12.82
N PRO A 134 -9.33 -2.53 13.26
CA PRO A 134 -8.44 -1.96 14.27
C PRO A 134 -8.33 -2.79 15.56
N GLY A 135 -7.11 -3.01 16.03
CA GLY A 135 -6.77 -3.82 17.20
C GLY A 135 -6.54 -5.30 16.89
N GLU A 136 -6.80 -5.73 15.65
CA GLU A 136 -6.52 -7.10 15.23
C GLU A 136 -5.10 -7.25 14.70
N THR A 137 -4.54 -8.43 14.94
CA THR A 137 -3.19 -8.80 14.54
C THR A 137 -3.24 -9.91 13.50
N LEU A 138 -2.63 -9.66 12.34
CA LEU A 138 -2.38 -10.67 11.33
C LEU A 138 -1.04 -11.33 11.59
N GLU A 139 -1.02 -12.66 11.60
CA GLU A 139 0.23 -13.41 11.46
C GLU A 139 0.46 -13.71 9.98
N LEU A 140 1.54 -13.15 9.46
CA LEU A 140 1.98 -13.35 8.10
C LEU A 140 3.05 -14.44 8.07
N LYS A 141 2.95 -15.34 7.10
CA LYS A 141 3.99 -16.29 6.74
C LYS A 141 4.68 -15.80 5.46
N LEU A 142 5.99 -15.66 5.52
CA LEU A 142 6.85 -15.24 4.41
C LEU A 142 7.67 -16.42 3.92
N PHE A 143 7.76 -16.57 2.60
CA PHE A 143 8.59 -17.53 1.90
C PHE A 143 9.73 -16.79 1.20
N LEU A 144 10.95 -17.01 1.67
CA LEU A 144 12.14 -16.39 1.10
C LEU A 144 12.56 -17.14 -0.17
N PRO A 145 12.94 -16.44 -1.24
CA PRO A 145 13.37 -17.09 -2.49
C PRO A 145 14.70 -17.83 -2.36
N SER A 146 15.51 -17.47 -1.37
CA SER A 146 16.78 -18.13 -1.06
C SER A 146 16.91 -18.34 0.45
N PRO A 147 17.66 -19.37 0.90
CA PRO A 147 17.91 -19.59 2.32
C PRO A 147 18.65 -18.40 2.95
N SER A 148 18.11 -17.84 4.02
CA SER A 148 18.81 -16.92 4.89
C SER A 148 19.91 -17.64 5.66
N VAL A 149 21.09 -17.03 5.70
CA VAL A 149 22.24 -17.44 6.52
C VAL A 149 22.45 -16.52 7.73
N SER A 150 21.65 -15.46 7.83
CA SER A 150 21.68 -14.48 8.92
C SER A 150 20.40 -14.55 9.72
N SER A 151 20.54 -14.28 11.02
CA SER A 151 19.41 -14.01 11.90
C SER A 151 18.89 -12.57 11.81
N GLU A 152 19.69 -11.67 11.26
CA GLU A 152 19.29 -10.30 10.99
C GLU A 152 18.58 -10.19 9.63
N TRP A 153 17.41 -9.57 9.65
CA TRP A 153 16.62 -9.29 8.46
C TRP A 153 15.72 -8.07 8.67
N TYR A 154 15.43 -7.39 7.56
CA TYR A 154 14.54 -6.25 7.49
C TYR A 154 13.23 -6.67 6.86
N PHE A 155 12.13 -6.14 7.40
CA PHE A 155 10.80 -6.30 6.89
C PHE A 155 10.15 -4.93 6.68
N LEU A 156 9.44 -4.77 5.57
CA LEU A 156 8.63 -3.60 5.27
C LEU A 156 7.30 -4.06 4.67
N ILE A 157 6.21 -3.47 5.15
CA ILE A 157 4.88 -3.64 4.57
C ILE A 157 4.30 -2.27 4.21
N VAL A 158 3.64 -2.20 3.06
CA VAL A 158 2.90 -1.03 2.58
C VAL A 158 1.49 -1.49 2.21
N LEU A 159 0.51 -1.01 2.96
CA LEU A 159 -0.90 -1.33 2.82
C LEU A 159 -1.52 -0.61 1.62
N PRO A 160 -2.69 -1.07 1.12
CA PRO A 160 -3.32 -0.53 -0.08
C PRO A 160 -3.75 0.94 0.03
N ASP A 161 -3.85 1.47 1.25
CA ASP A 161 -4.20 2.87 1.53
C ASP A 161 -2.96 3.73 1.87
N GLY A 162 -1.75 3.21 1.66
CA GLY A 162 -0.49 3.90 1.91
C GLY A 162 0.06 3.75 3.33
N GLY A 163 -0.70 3.14 4.26
CA GLY A 163 -0.20 2.84 5.60
C GLY A 163 1.02 1.92 5.53
N SER A 164 2.11 2.24 6.22
CA SER A 164 3.31 1.41 6.17
C SER A 164 3.99 1.30 7.52
N CYS A 165 4.71 0.20 7.71
CA CYS A 165 5.61 0.02 8.83
C CYS A 165 6.77 -0.89 8.45
N SER A 166 7.88 -0.74 9.15
CA SER A 166 9.05 -1.57 8.94
C SER A 166 9.73 -1.89 10.25
N TRP A 167 10.51 -2.97 10.25
CA TRP A 167 11.25 -3.41 11.41
C TRP A 167 12.52 -4.14 10.99
N ILE A 168 13.57 -3.97 11.79
CA ILE A 168 14.79 -4.78 11.70
C ILE A 168 14.71 -5.80 12.82
N PHE A 169 14.60 -7.06 12.45
CA PHE A 169 14.65 -8.16 13.40
C PHE A 169 16.10 -8.54 13.61
N LEU A 170 16.54 -8.39 14.85
CA LEU A 170 17.80 -8.91 15.34
C LEU A 170 17.42 -10.10 16.22
N ASN A 171 17.92 -11.30 15.96
CA ASN A 171 17.79 -12.33 16.98
C ASN A 171 18.60 -11.88 18.20
N CYS A 172 17.90 -11.45 19.25
CA CYS A 172 18.30 -11.86 20.58
C CYS A 172 18.08 -13.37 20.61
N ILE A 173 19.14 -14.13 20.38
CA ILE A 173 19.18 -15.54 20.78
C ILE A 173 19.02 -15.51 22.30
N THR A 174 17.79 -15.59 22.81
CA THR A 174 17.57 -15.99 24.20
C THR A 174 17.93 -17.46 24.25
N GLY A 175 19.15 -17.73 24.71
CA GLY A 175 19.57 -19.05 25.16
C GLY A 175 18.78 -19.52 26.37
#